data_AF-A0A453RUK5-F1
#
_entry.id   AF-A0A453RUK5-F1
#
_cell.length_a   1.000
_cell.length_b   1.000
_cell.length_c   1.000
_cell.angle_alpha   90.00
_cell.angle_beta   90.00
_cell.angle_gamma   90.00
#
_symmetry.space_group_name_H-M   'P 1'
#
loop_
_entity.id
_entity.type
_entity.pdbx_description
1 polymer ?
#
loop_
_entity_poly.entity_id
_entity_poly.type
_entity_poly.pdbx_seq_one_letter_code
_entity_poly.pdbx_strand_id
1 'polypeptide(L)'
;RKTLLLESIPSYRLIAPPHPSHSPDLSLPRLPLRPPPMSVSSRFELRASSNLHQQPPPPVGMSGDVGTFADAGNLEHCAKYLNQTLVTFGFPASLDLFATDPVSIARTCNCMYALLQQRQRDIEFRESTNDLRQRMQSDISRLEAKIERMDAQLAAKDRELATLTRTEAKNTAALKAHIEKLQQERDEFQKMVIGNQQVRTQQIHETKKKEKEYIKLQGEAKPSIDGEEKGIITFRNGNNELVAERGTTARNMDWKKE
;
A
#
# COMPACT_ATOMS: atom_id res chain seq x y z
N ARG A 1 -13.77 32.67 -55.24
CA ARG A 1 -14.43 32.19 -53.99
C ARG A 1 -13.42 31.29 -53.30
N LYS A 2 -12.82 31.53 -52.13
CA LYS A 2 -12.96 32.46 -51.00
C LYS A 2 -11.54 32.51 -50.36
N THR A 3 -10.87 33.65 -50.36
CA THR A 3 -10.62 34.55 -49.21
C THR A 3 -9.82 33.96 -48.04
N LEU A 4 -8.54 34.39 -47.99
CA LEU A 4 -7.75 34.87 -46.84
C LEU A 4 -8.45 34.93 -45.48
N LEU A 5 -7.78 34.45 -44.43
CA LEU A 5 -7.70 35.10 -43.11
C LEU A 5 -6.39 34.72 -42.41
N LEU A 6 -5.48 35.68 -42.35
CA LEU A 6 -4.37 35.74 -41.39
C LEU A 6 -4.96 36.14 -40.04
N GLU A 7 -4.83 35.31 -39.01
CA GLU A 7 -5.09 35.72 -37.63
C GLU A 7 -3.78 35.86 -36.83
N SER A 8 -3.45 37.13 -36.61
CA SER A 8 -2.98 37.77 -35.38
C SER A 8 -2.26 36.93 -34.31
N ILE A 9 -0.97 37.22 -34.13
CA ILE A 9 -0.12 36.81 -33.00
C ILE A 9 -0.46 37.69 -31.78
N PRO A 10 -0.77 37.14 -30.59
CA PRO A 10 -0.86 37.95 -29.38
C PRO A 10 0.51 38.13 -28.72
N SER A 11 0.82 39.39 -28.41
CA SER A 11 1.99 39.88 -27.68
C SER A 11 2.25 39.18 -26.35
N TYR A 12 3.52 38.81 -26.13
CA TYR A 12 4.05 38.39 -24.83
C TYR A 12 3.91 39.51 -23.79
N ARG A 13 3.10 39.29 -22.74
CA ARG A 13 3.18 40.05 -21.49
C ARG A 13 4.29 39.47 -20.63
N LEU A 14 5.30 40.28 -20.33
CA LEU A 14 6.25 40.05 -19.23
C LEU A 14 5.46 39.90 -17.92
N ILE A 15 5.59 38.76 -17.27
CA ILE A 15 5.14 38.55 -15.88
C ILE A 15 6.39 38.66 -15.00
N ALA A 16 6.39 39.63 -14.09
CA ALA A 16 7.44 39.85 -13.09
C ALA A 16 7.52 38.67 -12.08
N PRO A 17 8.71 38.42 -11.48
CA PRO A 17 8.85 37.35 -10.49
C PRO A 17 8.22 37.75 -9.14
N PRO A 18 7.62 36.82 -8.38
CA PRO A 18 7.10 37.13 -7.05
C PRO A 18 8.22 37.13 -6.00
N HIS A 19 8.14 38.07 -5.06
CA HIS A 19 8.95 38.15 -3.85
C HIS A 19 8.64 36.99 -2.86
N PRO A 20 9.59 36.60 -1.99
CA PRO A 20 9.43 35.45 -1.10
C PRO A 20 8.49 35.78 0.06
N SER A 21 7.44 34.99 0.21
CA SER A 21 6.56 35.00 1.37
C SER A 21 6.89 33.82 2.29
N HIS A 22 6.81 34.11 3.58
CA HIS A 22 7.01 33.26 4.75
C HIS A 22 6.57 31.80 4.59
N SER A 23 7.47 30.88 4.97
CA SER A 23 7.18 29.48 5.26
C SER A 23 6.25 29.34 6.47
N PRO A 24 5.11 28.62 6.37
CA PRO A 24 4.38 28.17 7.54
C PRO A 24 4.99 26.86 8.06
N ASP A 25 5.17 26.83 9.38
CA ASP A 25 5.59 25.67 10.16
C ASP A 25 4.58 24.51 10.00
N LEU A 26 5.02 23.40 9.40
CA LEU A 26 4.25 22.17 9.28
C LEU A 26 4.58 21.24 10.46
N SER A 27 4.10 21.60 11.64
CA SER A 27 4.03 20.68 12.77
C SER A 27 2.80 19.77 12.61
N LEU A 28 3.03 18.57 12.07
CA LEU A 28 2.03 17.48 12.01
C LEU A 28 1.55 17.11 13.43
N PRO A 29 0.24 16.93 13.67
CA PRO A 29 -0.25 16.46 14.96
C PRO A 29 0.18 15.00 15.18
N ARG A 30 0.85 14.76 16.31
CA ARG A 30 1.26 13.44 16.80
C ARG A 30 0.01 12.61 17.09
N LEU A 31 -0.27 11.60 16.27
CA LEU A 31 -1.33 10.62 16.56
C LEU A 31 -1.01 9.87 17.86
N PRO A 32 -2.02 9.57 18.71
CA PRO A 32 -1.80 8.82 19.92
C PRO A 32 -1.29 7.41 19.60
N LEU A 33 -0.22 7.00 20.29
CA LEU A 33 0.33 5.65 20.21
C LEU A 33 -0.76 4.61 20.49
N ARG A 34 -1.02 3.75 19.50
CA ARG A 34 -1.89 2.59 19.64
C ARG A 34 -1.30 1.68 20.73
N PRO A 35 -2.06 1.32 21.78
CA PRO A 35 -1.56 0.39 22.79
C PRO A 35 -1.25 -0.97 22.15
N PRO A 36 -0.25 -1.71 22.67
CA PRO A 36 0.13 -3.00 22.12
C PRO A 36 -1.04 -3.99 22.15
N PRO A 37 -1.13 -4.92 21.17
CA PRO A 37 -2.14 -5.95 21.19
C PRO A 37 -1.95 -6.83 22.42
N MET A 38 -2.95 -6.83 23.31
CA MET A 38 -3.02 -7.74 24.45
C MET A 38 -2.97 -9.17 23.92
N SER A 39 -2.06 -9.99 24.43
CA SER A 39 -2.02 -11.42 24.12
C SER A 39 -3.37 -12.08 24.45
N VAL A 40 -3.82 -12.97 23.56
CA VAL A 40 -5.06 -13.76 23.71
C VAL A 40 -5.10 -14.48 25.07
N SER A 41 -3.92 -14.83 25.60
CA SER A 41 -3.73 -15.47 26.90
C SER A 41 -4.19 -14.58 28.07
N SER A 42 -3.92 -13.27 28.01
CA SER A 42 -4.30 -12.31 29.07
C SER A 42 -5.81 -12.00 29.06
N ARG A 43 -6.49 -12.23 27.92
CA ARG A 43 -7.96 -12.10 27.82
C ARG A 43 -8.68 -13.27 28.47
N PHE A 44 -8.00 -14.42 28.62
CA PHE A 44 -8.56 -15.65 29.17
C PHE A 44 -8.60 -15.62 30.71
N GLU A 45 -7.60 -15.03 31.37
CA GLU A 45 -7.52 -14.95 32.84
C GLU A 45 -8.62 -14.09 33.49
N LEU A 46 -9.04 -13.01 32.82
CA LEU A 46 -10.13 -12.15 33.31
C LEU A 46 -11.52 -12.78 33.15
N ARG A 47 -11.69 -13.75 32.22
CA ARG A 47 -12.98 -14.41 31.94
C ARG A 47 -13.15 -15.73 32.69
N ALA A 48 -12.06 -16.44 32.99
CA ALA A 48 -12.10 -17.59 33.89
C ALA A 48 -12.55 -17.18 35.31
N SER A 49 -12.24 -15.94 35.72
CA SER A 49 -12.55 -15.40 37.05
C SER A 49 -14.01 -14.96 37.24
N SER A 50 -14.81 -14.87 36.17
CA SER A 50 -16.21 -14.41 36.23
C SER A 50 -17.25 -15.54 36.26
N ASN A 51 -16.81 -16.81 36.34
CA ASN A 51 -17.70 -17.97 36.38
C ASN A 51 -17.72 -18.69 37.76
N LEU A 52 -17.19 -18.06 38.81
CA LEU A 52 -17.42 -18.47 40.19
C LEU A 52 -18.69 -17.78 40.74
N HIS A 53 -19.85 -18.08 40.17
CA HIS A 53 -21.10 -17.86 40.90
C HIS A 53 -22.12 -18.95 40.62
N GLN A 54 -22.37 -19.72 41.70
CA GLN A 54 -23.49 -20.64 41.92
C GLN A 54 -23.47 -21.95 41.14
N GLN A 55 -22.43 -22.76 41.38
CA GLN A 55 -22.75 -24.14 41.72
C GLN A 55 -23.32 -24.10 43.16
N PRO A 56 -24.54 -24.60 43.43
CA PRO A 56 -24.94 -24.82 44.82
C PRO A 56 -23.84 -25.65 45.48
N PRO A 57 -23.46 -25.37 46.74
CA PRO A 57 -22.44 -26.17 47.41
C PRO A 57 -22.82 -27.64 47.26
N PRO A 58 -21.89 -28.53 46.89
CA PRO A 58 -22.17 -29.96 46.95
C PRO A 58 -22.70 -30.24 48.36
N PRO A 59 -23.80 -31.01 48.51
CA PRO A 59 -24.37 -31.27 49.81
C PRO A 59 -23.26 -31.75 50.74
N VAL A 60 -22.95 -30.92 51.73
CA VAL A 60 -21.93 -31.22 52.72
C VAL A 60 -22.43 -32.43 53.49
N GLY A 61 -21.79 -33.57 53.25
CA GLY A 61 -22.02 -34.80 54.01
C GLY A 61 -23.12 -35.71 53.47
N MET A 62 -23.00 -36.22 52.25
CA MET A 62 -23.57 -37.52 51.85
C MET A 62 -22.54 -38.25 50.99
N SER A 63 -21.37 -38.50 51.58
CA SER A 63 -20.38 -39.42 51.02
C SER A 63 -20.90 -40.85 51.20
N GLY A 64 -21.30 -41.47 50.10
CA GLY A 64 -20.86 -42.84 49.79
C GLY A 64 -21.36 -44.01 50.63
N ASP A 65 -22.45 -43.88 51.38
CA ASP A 65 -23.23 -45.06 51.80
C ASP A 65 -24.64 -44.94 51.22
N VAL A 66 -25.04 -45.88 50.38
CA VAL A 66 -26.40 -45.96 49.82
C VAL A 66 -27.31 -46.56 50.90
N GLY A 67 -27.33 -45.90 52.06
CA GLY A 67 -28.29 -46.16 53.12
C GLY A 67 -29.64 -45.58 52.72
N THR A 68 -30.70 -46.35 52.91
CA THR A 68 -32.07 -45.85 52.78
C THR A 68 -32.27 -44.69 53.75
N PHE A 69 -32.68 -43.53 53.25
CA PHE A 69 -32.90 -42.31 54.05
C PHE A 69 -33.88 -42.52 55.24
N ALA A 70 -34.83 -43.45 55.10
CA ALA A 70 -35.76 -43.82 56.15
C ALA A 70 -35.82 -45.34 56.33
N ASP A 71 -35.95 -45.79 57.58
CA ASP A 71 -36.20 -47.17 58.00
C ASP A 71 -37.27 -47.22 59.11
N ALA A 72 -37.65 -48.42 59.54
CA ALA A 72 -38.70 -48.60 60.56
C ALA A 72 -38.32 -48.03 61.96
N GLY A 73 -37.03 -47.91 62.27
CA GLY A 73 -36.53 -47.39 63.55
C GLY A 73 -36.43 -45.86 63.60
N ASN A 74 -36.38 -45.19 62.45
CA ASN A 74 -36.14 -43.74 62.38
C ASN A 74 -37.28 -42.90 61.78
N LEU A 75 -38.40 -43.53 61.41
CA LEU A 75 -39.47 -42.89 60.63
C LEU A 75 -40.05 -41.61 61.27
N GLU A 76 -40.19 -41.56 62.59
CA GLU A 76 -40.67 -40.36 63.30
C GLU A 76 -39.67 -39.19 63.19
N HIS A 77 -38.37 -39.49 63.27
CA HIS A 77 -37.32 -38.49 63.12
C HIS A 77 -37.24 -38.01 61.67
N CYS A 78 -37.33 -38.92 60.70
CA CYS A 78 -37.34 -38.57 59.27
C CYS A 78 -38.56 -37.70 58.90
N ALA A 79 -39.74 -38.00 59.42
CA ALA A 79 -40.94 -37.19 59.20
C ALA A 79 -40.80 -35.77 59.78
N LYS A 80 -40.23 -35.63 61.00
CA LYS A 80 -39.93 -34.32 61.60
C LYS A 80 -38.90 -33.54 60.77
N TYR A 81 -37.82 -34.20 60.36
CA TYR A 81 -36.77 -33.60 59.54
C TYR A 81 -37.29 -33.15 58.16
N LEU A 82 -38.09 -33.97 57.48
CA LEU A 82 -38.70 -33.62 56.20
C LEU A 82 -39.60 -32.40 56.34
N ASN A 83 -40.47 -32.36 57.36
CA ASN A 83 -41.31 -31.19 57.60
C ASN A 83 -40.50 -29.93 57.87
N GLN A 84 -39.46 -30.00 58.71
CA GLN A 84 -38.57 -28.86 58.95
C GLN A 84 -37.91 -28.37 57.65
N THR A 85 -37.37 -29.31 56.87
CA THR A 85 -36.71 -29.04 55.59
C THR A 85 -37.68 -28.43 54.57
N LEU A 86 -38.92 -28.93 54.51
CA LEU A 86 -39.97 -28.39 53.65
C LEU A 86 -40.28 -26.93 53.98
N VAL A 87 -40.40 -26.57 55.27
CA VAL A 87 -40.55 -25.17 55.69
C VAL A 87 -39.36 -24.35 55.21
N THR A 88 -38.13 -24.83 55.40
CA THR A 88 -36.91 -24.13 54.99
C THR A 88 -36.89 -23.82 53.50
N PHE A 89 -37.37 -24.75 52.67
CA PHE A 89 -37.49 -24.55 51.21
C PHE A 89 -38.78 -23.84 50.78
N GLY A 90 -39.57 -23.31 51.72
CA GLY A 90 -40.77 -22.52 51.44
C GLY A 90 -42.01 -23.33 51.06
N PHE A 91 -42.01 -24.64 51.32
CA PHE A 91 -43.18 -25.50 51.14
C PHE A 91 -44.07 -25.49 52.39
N PRO A 92 -45.40 -25.63 52.24
CA PRO A 92 -46.31 -25.77 53.38
C PRO A 92 -46.01 -27.08 54.12
N ALA A 93 -45.42 -26.98 55.32
CA ALA A 93 -45.04 -28.16 56.09
C ALA A 93 -46.21 -28.74 56.86
N SER A 94 -46.59 -29.94 56.43
CA SER A 94 -47.65 -30.74 57.03
C SER A 94 -47.71 -32.11 56.36
N LEU A 95 -46.53 -32.63 56.04
CA LEU A 95 -46.38 -34.02 55.64
C LEU A 95 -46.72 -34.86 56.86
N ASP A 96 -47.94 -35.38 56.90
CA ASP A 96 -48.38 -36.32 57.92
C ASP A 96 -48.56 -37.69 57.27
N LEU A 97 -47.50 -38.48 57.35
CA LEU A 97 -47.42 -39.81 56.74
C LEU A 97 -48.30 -40.84 57.47
N PHE A 98 -48.77 -40.50 58.68
CA PHE A 98 -49.58 -41.39 59.52
C PHE A 98 -51.04 -40.89 59.65
N ALA A 99 -51.38 -39.81 58.95
CA ALA A 99 -52.74 -39.28 58.92
C ALA A 99 -53.75 -40.32 58.43
N THR A 100 -54.86 -40.42 59.14
CA THR A 100 -56.01 -41.25 58.75
C THR A 100 -57.21 -40.42 58.33
N ASP A 101 -57.21 -39.11 58.62
CA ASP A 101 -58.28 -38.21 58.22
C ASP A 101 -58.05 -37.66 56.78
N PRO A 102 -59.11 -37.54 55.96
CA PRO A 102 -58.99 -37.11 54.57
C PRO A 102 -58.35 -35.72 54.38
N VAL A 103 -58.48 -34.82 55.36
CA VAL A 103 -57.99 -33.44 55.25
C VAL A 103 -56.46 -33.41 55.35
N SER A 104 -55.89 -34.15 56.29
CA SER A 104 -54.43 -34.29 56.46
C SER A 104 -53.79 -35.07 55.31
N ILE A 105 -54.47 -36.10 54.79
CA ILE A 105 -54.02 -36.83 53.59
C ILE A 105 -53.98 -35.89 52.38
N ALA A 106 -55.03 -35.11 52.13
CA ALA A 106 -55.07 -34.16 51.02
C ALA A 106 -53.95 -33.13 51.10
N ARG A 107 -53.62 -32.67 52.31
CA ARG A 107 -52.52 -31.72 52.56
C ARG A 107 -51.16 -32.31 52.22
N THR A 108 -50.93 -33.56 52.61
CA THR A 108 -49.73 -34.33 52.27
C THR A 108 -49.62 -34.51 50.75
N CYS A 109 -50.71 -34.89 50.06
CA CYS A 109 -50.73 -35.01 48.59
C CYS A 109 -50.41 -33.69 47.88
N ASN A 110 -50.99 -32.57 48.34
CA ASN A 110 -50.70 -31.24 47.78
C ASN A 110 -49.24 -30.84 47.96
N CYS A 111 -48.63 -31.18 49.10
CA CYS A 111 -47.21 -30.96 49.34
C CYS A 111 -46.35 -31.76 48.35
N MET A 112 -46.64 -33.05 48.18
CA MET A 112 -45.96 -33.91 47.20
C MET A 112 -46.12 -33.37 45.76
N TYR A 113 -47.32 -32.92 45.39
CA TYR A 113 -47.58 -32.32 44.09
C TYR A 113 -46.77 -31.04 43.87
N ALA A 114 -46.67 -30.17 44.88
CA ALA A 114 -45.86 -28.96 44.82
C ALA A 114 -44.37 -29.27 44.63
N LEU A 115 -43.84 -30.31 45.27
CA LEU A 115 -42.46 -30.78 45.09
C LEU A 115 -42.21 -31.26 43.65
N LEU A 116 -43.13 -32.06 43.11
CA LEU A 116 -43.03 -32.54 41.73
C LEU A 116 -43.10 -31.38 40.72
N GLN A 117 -44.00 -30.43 40.94
CA GLN A 117 -44.13 -29.24 40.09
C GLN A 117 -42.91 -28.33 40.17
N GLN A 118 -42.32 -28.14 41.35
CA GLN A 118 -41.05 -27.42 41.49
C GLN A 118 -39.94 -28.16 40.73
N ARG A 119 -39.84 -29.48 40.87
CA ARG A 119 -38.82 -30.27 40.19
C ARG A 119 -38.94 -30.18 38.66
N GLN A 120 -40.16 -30.22 38.12
CA GLN A 120 -40.39 -30.08 36.69
C GLN A 120 -39.93 -28.71 36.18
N ARG A 121 -40.32 -27.62 36.88
CA ARG A 121 -39.86 -26.26 36.55
C ARG A 121 -38.34 -26.09 36.66
N ASP A 122 -37.72 -26.70 37.66
CA ASP A 122 -36.26 -26.67 37.83
C ASP A 122 -35.54 -27.39 36.68
N ILE A 123 -36.09 -28.50 36.19
CA ILE A 123 -35.56 -29.22 35.03
C ILE A 123 -35.66 -28.33 33.78
N GLU A 124 -36.84 -27.80 33.49
CA GLU A 124 -37.08 -26.93 32.32
C GLU A 124 -36.20 -25.67 32.34
N PHE A 125 -36.03 -25.05 33.52
CA PHE A 125 -35.15 -23.91 33.69
C PHE A 125 -33.67 -24.26 33.45
N ARG A 126 -33.22 -25.41 33.97
CA ARG A 126 -31.86 -25.91 33.73
C ARG A 126 -31.61 -26.23 32.27
N GLU A 127 -32.57 -26.86 31.60
CA GLU A 127 -32.48 -27.22 30.18
C GLU A 127 -32.41 -25.98 29.29
N SER A 128 -33.31 -25.01 29.47
CA SER A 128 -33.30 -23.76 28.71
C SER A 128 -32.01 -22.94 28.91
N THR A 129 -31.48 -22.91 30.14
CA THR A 129 -30.19 -22.28 30.44
C THR A 129 -29.03 -23.04 29.77
N ASN A 130 -29.10 -24.38 29.76
CA ASN A 130 -28.10 -25.22 29.11
C ASN A 130 -28.06 -25.00 27.60
N ASP A 131 -29.22 -24.94 26.96
CA ASP A 131 -29.36 -24.68 25.53
C ASP A 131 -28.77 -23.31 25.16
N LEU A 132 -29.11 -22.26 25.93
CA LEU A 132 -28.54 -20.93 25.71
C LEU A 132 -27.02 -20.94 25.85
N ARG A 133 -26.49 -21.58 26.90
CA ARG A 133 -25.05 -21.70 27.11
C ARG A 133 -24.37 -22.45 25.96
N GLN A 134 -24.96 -23.54 25.44
CA GLN A 134 -24.41 -24.27 24.30
C GLN A 134 -24.39 -23.43 23.02
N ARG A 135 -25.45 -22.65 22.76
CA ARG A 135 -25.51 -21.71 21.63
C ARG A 135 -24.41 -20.65 21.74
N MET A 136 -24.29 -20.02 22.91
CA MET A 136 -23.25 -19.01 23.16
C MET A 136 -21.84 -19.60 23.04
N GLN A 137 -21.62 -20.82 23.52
CA GLN A 137 -20.33 -21.51 23.37
C GLN A 137 -19.99 -21.73 21.89
N SER A 138 -20.98 -22.13 21.10
CA SER A 138 -20.81 -22.30 19.65
C SER A 138 -20.50 -20.99 18.94
N ASP A 139 -21.18 -19.91 19.32
CA ASP A 139 -20.92 -18.57 18.80
C ASP A 139 -19.52 -18.06 19.16
N ILE A 140 -19.08 -18.32 20.39
CA ILE A 140 -17.71 -18.00 20.85
C ILE A 140 -16.69 -18.73 19.97
N SER A 141 -16.79 -20.06 19.82
CA SER A 141 -15.85 -20.82 18.99
C SER A 141 -15.83 -20.37 17.53
N ARG A 142 -17.01 -20.01 16.98
CA ARG A 142 -17.11 -19.46 15.62
C ARG A 142 -16.41 -18.10 15.50
N LEU A 143 -16.58 -17.22 16.47
CA LEU A 143 -15.94 -15.91 16.49
C LEU A 143 -14.42 -16.00 16.71
N GLU A 144 -13.96 -16.89 17.57
CA GLU A 144 -12.55 -17.18 17.81
C GLU A 144 -11.86 -17.63 16.51
N ALA A 145 -12.44 -18.60 15.80
CA ALA A 145 -11.93 -19.03 14.51
C ALA A 145 -11.94 -17.91 13.44
N LYS A 146 -12.84 -16.92 13.54
CA LYS A 146 -12.83 -15.76 12.64
C LYS A 146 -11.69 -14.81 12.98
N ILE A 147 -11.43 -14.58 14.27
CA ILE A 147 -10.32 -13.75 14.75
C ILE A 147 -9.00 -14.34 14.27
N GLU A 148 -8.76 -15.64 14.48
CA GLU A 148 -7.52 -16.30 14.03
C GLU A 148 -7.29 -16.17 12.51
N ARG A 149 -8.35 -16.33 11.70
CA ARG A 149 -8.26 -16.13 10.25
C ARG A 149 -7.92 -14.68 9.88
N MET A 150 -8.53 -13.71 10.56
CA MET A 150 -8.26 -12.29 10.32
C MET A 150 -6.83 -11.91 10.73
N ASP A 151 -6.33 -12.44 11.85
CA ASP A 151 -4.95 -12.23 12.29
C ASP A 151 -3.95 -12.82 11.28
N ALA A 152 -4.23 -14.01 10.75
CA ALA A 152 -3.42 -14.61 9.68
C ALA A 152 -3.40 -13.74 8.40
N GLN A 153 -4.55 -13.17 8.02
CA GLN A 153 -4.64 -12.25 6.88
C GLN A 153 -3.87 -10.95 7.11
N LEU A 154 -3.96 -10.37 8.31
CA LEU A 154 -3.19 -9.18 8.68
C LEU A 154 -1.69 -9.46 8.58
N ALA A 155 -1.22 -10.56 9.16
CA ALA A 155 0.19 -10.95 9.07
C ALA A 155 0.65 -11.20 7.61
N ALA A 156 -0.23 -11.74 6.76
CA ALA A 156 0.06 -11.91 5.33
C ALA A 156 0.17 -10.54 4.61
N LYS A 157 -0.75 -9.62 4.90
CA LYS A 157 -0.76 -8.27 4.32
C LYS A 157 0.44 -7.44 4.77
N ASP A 158 0.86 -7.56 6.02
CA ASP A 158 2.06 -6.89 6.52
C ASP A 158 3.33 -7.36 5.78
N ARG A 159 3.44 -8.67 5.49
CA ARG A 159 4.55 -9.21 4.69
C ARG A 159 4.50 -8.73 3.24
N GLU A 160 3.31 -8.66 2.64
CA GLU A 160 3.10 -8.15 1.29
C GLU A 160 3.50 -6.67 1.21
N LEU A 161 3.03 -5.85 2.15
CA LEU A 161 3.40 -4.43 2.26
C LEU A 161 4.91 -4.25 2.40
N ALA A 162 5.56 -5.00 3.29
CA ALA A 162 7.02 -4.93 3.45
C ALA A 162 7.77 -5.27 2.15
N THR A 163 7.24 -6.22 1.36
CA THR A 163 7.81 -6.62 0.07
C THR A 163 7.63 -5.53 -0.98
N LEU A 164 6.43 -4.94 -1.06
CA LEU A 164 6.13 -3.84 -1.96
C LEU A 164 7.00 -2.61 -1.66
N THR A 165 7.12 -2.22 -0.39
CA THR A 165 7.96 -1.08 0.02
C THR A 165 9.43 -1.29 -0.36
N ARG A 166 9.98 -2.49 -0.19
CA ARG A 166 11.36 -2.80 -0.63
C ARG A 166 11.52 -2.72 -2.14
N THR A 167 10.54 -3.22 -2.88
CA THR A 167 10.55 -3.21 -4.35
C THR A 167 10.44 -1.78 -4.87
N GLU A 168 9.56 -0.97 -4.28
CA GLU A 168 9.41 0.45 -4.60
C GLU A 168 10.70 1.23 -4.32
N ALA A 169 11.35 1.01 -3.17
CA ALA A 169 12.62 1.65 -2.84
C ALA A 169 13.73 1.30 -3.84
N LYS A 170 13.83 0.01 -4.23
CA LYS A 170 14.79 -0.44 -5.25
C LYS A 170 14.51 0.21 -6.60
N ASN A 171 13.26 0.24 -7.04
CA ASN A 171 12.87 0.82 -8.33
C ASN A 171 13.13 2.34 -8.34
N THR A 172 12.83 3.02 -7.25
CA THR A 172 13.12 4.45 -7.08
C THR A 172 14.61 4.73 -7.19
N ALA A 173 15.46 3.91 -6.56
CA ALA A 173 16.91 4.05 -6.66
C ALA A 173 17.41 3.81 -8.10
N ALA A 174 16.89 2.78 -8.78
CA ALA A 174 17.24 2.49 -10.17
C ALA A 174 16.84 3.64 -11.12
N LEU A 175 15.65 4.21 -10.95
CA LEU A 175 15.20 5.36 -11.74
C LEU A 175 16.08 6.59 -11.50
N LYS A 176 16.46 6.86 -10.25
CA LYS A 176 17.40 7.95 -9.93
C LYS A 176 18.75 7.77 -10.62
N ALA A 177 19.30 6.55 -10.59
CA ALA A 177 20.55 6.24 -11.28
C ALA A 177 20.45 6.44 -12.81
N HIS A 178 19.32 6.07 -13.42
CA HIS A 178 19.07 6.33 -14.84
C HIS A 178 18.97 7.82 -15.16
N ILE A 179 18.29 8.60 -14.30
CA ILE A 179 18.21 10.06 -14.46
C ILE A 179 19.60 10.68 -14.41
N GLU A 180 20.43 10.28 -13.44
CA GLU A 180 21.80 10.78 -13.31
C GLU A 180 22.66 10.44 -14.54
N LYS A 181 22.56 9.20 -15.05
CA LYS A 181 23.25 8.79 -16.28
C LYS A 181 22.84 9.64 -17.48
N LEU A 182 21.54 9.87 -17.67
CA LEU A 182 21.04 10.72 -18.77
C LEU A 182 21.51 12.18 -18.60
N GLN A 183 21.60 12.68 -17.37
CA GLN A 183 22.13 14.01 -17.10
C GLN A 183 23.61 14.11 -17.49
N GLN A 184 24.41 13.11 -17.15
CA GLN A 184 25.83 13.03 -17.52
C GLN A 184 26.02 12.98 -19.04
N GLU A 185 25.30 12.10 -19.73
CA GLU A 185 25.33 12.03 -21.20
C GLU A 185 24.98 13.38 -21.83
N ARG A 186 23.91 14.03 -21.35
CA ARG A 186 23.51 15.36 -21.80
C ARG A 186 24.60 16.41 -21.58
N ASP A 187 25.28 16.39 -20.43
CA ASP A 187 26.37 17.33 -20.13
C ASP A 187 27.61 17.08 -21.01
N GLU A 188 27.94 15.83 -21.31
CA GLU A 188 29.00 15.46 -22.25
C GLU A 188 28.69 15.91 -23.68
N PHE A 189 27.46 15.67 -24.16
CA PHE A 189 26.99 16.18 -25.45
C PHE A 189 27.06 17.71 -25.50
N GLN A 190 26.67 18.39 -24.43
CA GLN A 190 26.73 19.85 -24.38
C GLN A 190 28.17 20.38 -24.48
N LYS A 191 29.13 19.76 -23.79
CA LYS A 191 30.56 20.10 -23.93
C LYS A 191 31.07 19.87 -25.35
N MET A 192 30.66 18.77 -25.97
CA MET A 192 31.05 18.44 -27.35
C MET A 192 30.51 19.47 -28.35
N VAL A 193 29.24 19.88 -28.23
CA VAL A 193 28.62 20.91 -29.08
C VAL A 193 29.36 22.24 -28.96
N ILE A 194 29.67 22.67 -27.74
CA ILE A 194 30.44 23.90 -27.49
C ILE A 194 31.84 23.80 -28.13
N GLY A 195 32.54 22.68 -27.93
CA GLY A 195 33.86 22.44 -28.52
C GLY A 195 33.84 22.44 -30.04
N ASN A 196 32.85 21.80 -30.66
CA ASN A 196 32.68 21.77 -32.11
C ASN A 196 32.41 23.17 -32.68
N GLN A 197 31.56 23.96 -32.01
CA GLN A 197 31.28 25.35 -32.39
C GLN A 197 32.54 26.22 -32.31
N GLN A 198 33.39 26.01 -31.31
CA GLN A 198 34.67 26.72 -31.17
C GLN A 198 35.63 26.37 -32.30
N VAL A 199 35.80 25.07 -32.62
CA VAL A 199 36.64 24.61 -33.73
C VAL A 199 36.15 25.18 -35.06
N ARG A 200 34.84 25.14 -35.31
CA ARG A 200 34.24 25.72 -36.53
C ARG A 200 34.55 27.21 -36.65
N THR A 201 34.44 27.95 -35.54
CA THR A 201 34.76 29.37 -35.50
C THR A 201 36.23 29.62 -35.82
N GLN A 202 37.14 28.85 -35.20
CA GLN A 202 38.58 28.91 -35.45
C GLN A 202 38.92 28.62 -36.92
N GLN A 203 38.36 27.56 -37.51
CA GLN A 203 38.54 27.21 -38.92
C GLN A 203 38.06 28.33 -39.86
N ILE A 204 36.93 28.98 -39.56
CA ILE A 204 36.43 30.12 -40.34
C ILE A 204 37.44 31.28 -40.30
N HIS A 205 38.00 31.58 -39.12
CA HIS A 205 38.99 32.66 -38.99
C HIS A 205 40.27 32.36 -39.77
N GLU A 206 40.80 31.13 -39.66
CA GLU A 206 41.99 30.70 -40.41
C GLU A 206 41.76 30.73 -41.92
N THR A 207 40.61 30.25 -42.38
CA THR A 207 40.25 30.26 -43.80
C THR A 207 40.16 31.70 -44.32
N LYS A 208 39.49 32.59 -43.59
CA LYS A 208 39.41 34.02 -43.96
C LYS A 208 40.78 34.71 -43.98
N LYS A 209 41.70 34.32 -43.08
CA LYS A 209 43.07 34.84 -43.08
C LYS A 209 43.82 34.41 -44.35
N LYS A 210 43.77 33.12 -44.68
CA LYS A 210 44.39 32.57 -45.89
C LYS A 210 43.79 33.17 -47.16
N GLU A 211 42.48 33.37 -47.20
CA GLU A 211 41.79 34.01 -48.33
C GLU A 211 42.27 35.44 -48.55
N LYS A 212 42.43 36.23 -47.48
CA LYS A 212 42.99 37.60 -47.57
C LYS A 212 44.43 37.60 -48.11
N GLU A 213 45.26 36.65 -47.69
CA GLU A 213 46.64 36.51 -48.19
C GLU A 213 46.66 36.07 -49.66
N TYR A 214 45.78 35.15 -50.05
CA TYR A 214 45.62 34.71 -51.44
C TYR A 214 45.19 35.84 -52.36
N ILE A 215 44.25 36.68 -51.93
CA ILE A 215 43.82 37.87 -52.68
C ILE A 215 44.98 38.85 -52.89
N LYS A 216 45.84 39.07 -51.88
CA LYS A 216 47.03 39.92 -52.01
C LYS A 216 48.00 39.37 -53.06
N LEU A 217 48.34 38.08 -52.98
CA LEU A 217 49.23 37.43 -53.95
C LEU A 217 48.65 37.42 -55.37
N GLN A 218 47.34 37.18 -55.53
CA GLN A 218 46.67 37.33 -56.82
C GLN A 218 46.75 38.77 -57.36
N GLY A 219 46.64 39.77 -56.49
CA GLY A 219 46.77 41.18 -56.84
C GLY A 219 48.19 41.56 -57.28
N GLU A 220 49.22 40.98 -56.64
CA GLU A 220 50.63 41.18 -56.97
C GLU A 220 51.07 40.43 -58.24
N ALA A 221 50.48 39.28 -58.54
CA ALA A 221 50.77 38.52 -59.76
C ALA A 221 50.06 39.05 -61.03
N LYS A 222 48.91 39.72 -60.89
CA LYS A 222 48.16 40.30 -62.02
C LYS A 222 48.94 41.33 -62.87
N PRO A 223 49.69 42.30 -62.30
CA PRO A 223 50.46 43.24 -63.13
C PRO A 223 51.58 42.58 -63.94
N SER A 224 51.98 41.34 -63.63
CA SER A 224 52.98 40.59 -64.41
C SER A 224 52.39 39.74 -65.54
N ILE A 225 51.08 39.45 -65.53
CA ILE A 225 50.43 38.63 -66.57
C ILE A 225 49.72 39.50 -67.61
N ASP A 226 49.35 40.73 -67.28
CA ASP A 226 48.80 41.69 -68.26
C ASP A 226 49.87 42.28 -69.22
N GLY A 227 51.11 41.76 -69.17
CA GLY A 227 52.25 42.20 -69.98
C GLY A 227 52.69 41.27 -71.11
N GLU A 228 52.19 40.03 -71.21
CA GLU A 228 52.60 39.07 -72.26
C GLU A 228 51.40 38.53 -73.06
N GLU A 229 50.88 39.34 -73.98
CA GLU A 229 50.11 38.79 -75.10
C GLU A 229 50.37 39.58 -76.39
N LYS A 230 51.58 39.46 -76.95
CA LYS A 230 51.84 39.67 -78.39
C LYS A 230 52.99 38.76 -78.86
N GLY A 231 52.67 37.50 -79.12
CA GLY A 231 53.54 36.58 -79.85
C GLY A 231 52.78 35.94 -81.01
N ILE A 232 52.80 36.55 -82.18
CA ILE A 232 52.39 35.87 -83.42
C ILE A 232 53.50 34.87 -83.75
N ILE A 233 53.26 33.58 -83.52
CA ILE A 233 54.15 32.53 -83.99
C ILE A 233 53.82 32.29 -85.47
N THR A 234 54.72 32.71 -86.35
CA THR A 234 54.65 32.41 -87.79
C THR A 234 55.47 31.15 -88.08
N PHE A 235 54.82 30.09 -88.54
CA PHE A 235 55.51 28.92 -89.09
C PHE A 235 55.69 29.11 -90.60
N ARG A 236 56.93 29.00 -91.07
CA ARG A 236 57.29 29.06 -92.49
C ARG A 236 57.31 27.63 -93.04
N ASN A 237 56.37 27.28 -93.91
CA ASN A 237 56.46 26.03 -94.67
C ASN A 237 57.30 26.25 -95.95
N GLY A 238 57.90 25.18 -96.48
CA GLY A 238 58.89 25.19 -97.57
C GLY A 238 58.49 25.81 -98.92
N ASN A 239 57.28 26.38 -99.03
CA ASN A 239 56.80 27.11 -100.21
C ASN A 239 56.51 28.61 -99.95
N ASN A 240 56.94 29.15 -98.80
CA ASN A 240 56.96 30.59 -98.52
C ASN A 240 55.59 31.31 -98.49
N GLU A 241 54.49 30.63 -98.14
CA GLU A 241 53.20 31.26 -97.79
C GLU A 241 52.99 31.35 -96.27
N LEU A 242 52.41 32.47 -95.81
CA LEU A 242 52.07 32.78 -94.41
C LEU A 242 50.62 32.36 -94.12
N VAL A 243 50.42 31.42 -93.19
CA VAL A 243 49.08 31.06 -92.68
C VAL A 243 48.98 31.47 -91.21
N ALA A 244 47.94 32.23 -90.86
CA ALA A 244 47.64 32.66 -89.50
C ALA A 244 46.35 31.99 -88.99
N GLU A 245 46.45 31.11 -88.00
CA GLU A 245 45.30 30.52 -87.30
C GLU A 245 45.21 31.07 -85.87
N ARG A 246 44.01 31.53 -85.47
CA ARG A 246 43.74 31.98 -84.10
C ARG A 246 43.32 30.78 -83.24
N GLY A 247 44.18 30.34 -82.33
CA GLY A 247 43.82 29.39 -81.28
C GLY A 247 43.30 30.09 -80.03
N THR A 248 41.99 30.15 -79.85
CA THR A 248 41.36 30.42 -78.53
C THR A 248 41.17 29.09 -77.79
N THR A 249 41.88 28.86 -76.69
CA THR A 249 41.55 27.77 -75.76
C THR A 249 40.99 28.36 -74.46
N ALA A 250 39.69 28.16 -74.27
CA ALA A 250 38.90 28.62 -73.15
C ALA A 250 39.20 27.83 -71.86
N ARG A 251 39.14 28.54 -70.73
CA ARG A 251 39.02 27.98 -69.38
C ARG A 251 37.66 27.31 -69.21
N ASN A 252 37.66 26.08 -68.70
CA ASN A 252 36.63 25.60 -67.77
C ASN A 252 37.17 24.37 -67.03
N MET A 253 37.60 24.54 -65.78
CA MET A 253 37.76 23.43 -64.85
C MET A 253 36.55 23.42 -63.92
N ASP A 254 35.73 22.40 -64.13
CA ASP A 254 34.54 22.03 -63.38
C ASP A 254 34.98 21.43 -62.02
N TRP A 255 34.57 22.05 -60.92
CA TRP A 255 34.78 21.49 -59.58
C TRP A 255 33.61 20.57 -59.23
N LYS A 256 33.81 19.26 -59.40
CA LYS A 256 32.96 18.25 -58.76
C LYS A 256 33.16 18.28 -57.24
N LYS A 257 32.07 18.50 -56.52
CA LYS A 257 31.93 18.23 -55.08
C LYS A 257 31.60 16.75 -54.90
N GLU A 258 32.40 16.05 -54.10
CA GLU A 258 31.98 14.92 -53.26
C GLU A 258 31.85 15.40 -51.81
#